data_AF-A0A023AXJ7-F1
#
_entry.id   AF-A0A023AXJ7-F1
#
_cell.length_a   1.000
_cell.length_b   1.000
_cell.length_c   1.000
_cell.angle_alpha   90.00
_cell.angle_beta   90.00
_cell.angle_gamma   90.00
#
_symmetry.space_group_name_H-M   'P 1'
#
loop_
_entity.id
_entity.type
_entity.pdbx_description
1 polymer ?
#
loop_
_entity_poly.entity_id
_entity_poly.type
_entity_poly.pdbx_seq_one_letter_code
_entity_poly.pdbx_strand_id
1 'polypeptide(L)'
;MIVNISAAKRTEFGVLFATVFDLVPHRCMSLQGAWPRRWLAASEETPKALPKCVRVRMCANENLSLRLLLAVALQSVRLLRENSQLRLLSKDQIQFSAESFSPCVRLDDRHFLYQAPAPPATGPPPPPAAAAPDAVRVRQAQLALLDWANVGVCSTGPPEYTLQDHASALKQPMESWQALEEALLEAWAAEEPGWIGGPDSGYWGGVCRPMLDLDWRHHVSVVKPCWPQRSYACERCRSRQLDSFTGAVGHEVRPGQRCGEPEAPVAGWDRETCLVLWKREVVLANDAVKEEAKQQSRPDSPVSAVRLPAAACWMPWESRREHEPRYPLTRAEAKAVSRALTSAHARALRSAEAEAEATDDIRALTTTEAEGYEWLLKAMGERIAYHRLISLSNFIDNYRLSPVIFDSLKRQIRRALRRDGRKGLYVGCYEQVYLILDSAIDNTRPRPRGTFRKSIKTKLCVVLAPTCLQANSENVANERTREFFKQLRKDADADPEAHWRLYPDPRLFHPV
;
A
#
# COMPACT_ATOMS: atom_id res chain seq x y z
N MET A 1 -47.14 -31.03 -24.37
CA MET A 1 -46.35 -30.86 -25.60
C MET A 1 -45.13 -30.03 -25.24
N ILE A 2 -44.07 -30.71 -24.78
CA ILE A 2 -42.81 -30.11 -24.32
C ILE A 2 -41.92 -30.04 -25.55
N VAL A 3 -41.64 -28.84 -26.06
CA VAL A 3 -40.68 -28.65 -27.14
C VAL A 3 -39.30 -28.50 -26.52
N ASN A 4 -38.57 -29.61 -26.61
CA ASN A 4 -37.17 -29.75 -26.24
C ASN A 4 -36.33 -29.07 -27.33
N ILE A 5 -35.78 -27.88 -27.07
CA ILE A 5 -34.81 -27.25 -27.97
C ILE A 5 -33.42 -27.61 -27.49
N SER A 6 -32.79 -28.49 -28.28
CA SER A 6 -31.48 -29.09 -28.09
C SER A 6 -30.35 -28.09 -27.85
N ALA A 7 -29.46 -28.46 -26.94
CA ALA A 7 -28.23 -27.79 -26.52
C ALA A 7 -27.09 -27.76 -27.59
N ALA A 8 -27.39 -27.68 -28.88
CA ALA A 8 -26.41 -27.91 -29.96
C ALA A 8 -25.97 -26.65 -30.75
N LYS A 9 -26.29 -25.43 -30.31
CA LYS A 9 -25.94 -24.19 -31.05
C LYS A 9 -25.24 -23.09 -30.24
N ARG A 10 -24.69 -23.38 -29.07
CA ARG A 10 -23.94 -22.39 -28.26
C ARG A 10 -22.42 -22.39 -28.48
N THR A 11 -21.90 -23.11 -29.46
CA THR A 11 -20.45 -23.27 -29.64
C THR A 11 -19.79 -22.36 -30.68
N GLU A 12 -20.51 -21.51 -31.42
CA GLU A 12 -19.86 -20.80 -32.55
C GLU A 12 -19.73 -19.28 -32.46
N PHE A 13 -20.47 -18.56 -31.62
CA PHE A 13 -20.26 -17.11 -31.49
C PHE A 13 -20.48 -16.64 -30.06
N GLY A 14 -19.40 -16.63 -29.30
CA GLY A 14 -19.40 -16.17 -27.92
C GLY A 14 -18.08 -16.51 -27.25
N VAL A 15 -16.97 -15.94 -27.74
CA VAL A 15 -15.75 -15.85 -26.93
C VAL A 15 -16.08 -14.92 -25.76
N LEU A 16 -16.71 -15.47 -24.73
CA LEU A 16 -16.66 -14.91 -23.40
C LEU A 16 -15.17 -14.90 -23.06
N PHE A 17 -14.57 -13.72 -23.10
CA PHE A 17 -13.23 -13.50 -22.57
C PHE A 17 -13.30 -13.79 -21.07
N ALA A 18 -13.13 -15.06 -20.70
CA ALA A 18 -12.82 -15.43 -19.34
C ALA A 18 -11.52 -14.73 -19.01
N THR A 19 -11.57 -13.81 -18.05
CA THR A 19 -10.34 -13.21 -17.56
C THR A 19 -9.61 -14.28 -16.76
N VAL A 20 -8.28 -14.26 -16.68
CA VAL A 20 -7.54 -15.20 -15.84
C VAL A 20 -7.96 -15.15 -14.36
N PHE A 21 -8.71 -14.11 -13.95
CA PHE A 21 -9.40 -14.06 -12.66
C PHE A 21 -10.46 -15.17 -12.46
N ASP A 22 -11.02 -15.73 -13.54
CA ASP A 22 -12.02 -16.80 -13.52
C ASP A 22 -11.38 -18.21 -13.50
N LEU A 23 -10.09 -18.33 -13.82
CA LEU A 23 -9.40 -19.61 -14.03
C LEU A 23 -8.48 -20.05 -12.88
N VAL A 24 -8.25 -19.20 -11.88
CA VAL A 24 -7.46 -19.59 -10.70
C VAL A 24 -8.34 -19.46 -9.46
N PRO A 25 -9.01 -20.55 -9.05
CA PRO A 25 -10.07 -20.55 -8.03
C PRO A 25 -9.57 -20.24 -6.61
N HIS A 26 -8.25 -20.12 -6.41
CA HIS A 26 -7.60 -20.16 -5.11
C HIS A 26 -6.50 -19.09 -4.94
N ARG A 27 -6.78 -17.84 -5.33
CA ARG A 27 -5.84 -16.72 -5.13
C ARG A 27 -6.09 -15.97 -3.82
N CYS A 28 -5.03 -15.36 -3.31
CA CYS A 28 -5.15 -14.33 -2.30
C CYS A 28 -5.94 -13.14 -2.85
N MET A 29 -7.06 -12.80 -2.20
CA MET A 29 -7.91 -11.66 -2.59
C MET A 29 -7.16 -10.33 -2.69
N SER A 30 -6.04 -10.18 -1.96
CA SER A 30 -5.20 -8.98 -2.03
C SER A 30 -4.58 -8.76 -3.41
N LEU A 31 -4.50 -9.78 -4.25
CA LEU A 31 -3.93 -9.71 -5.61
C LEU A 31 -4.92 -9.22 -6.67
N GLN A 32 -6.20 -9.07 -6.35
CA GLN A 32 -7.26 -8.87 -7.34
C GLN A 32 -7.20 -7.52 -8.09
N GLY A 33 -6.34 -6.57 -7.68
CA GLY A 33 -6.04 -5.35 -8.45
C GLY A 33 -4.54 -5.07 -8.67
N ALA A 34 -3.64 -5.87 -8.10
CA ALA A 34 -2.21 -5.88 -8.46
C ALA A 34 -1.93 -6.68 -9.74
N TRP A 35 -2.93 -7.41 -10.24
CA TRP A 35 -2.81 -8.22 -11.44
C TRP A 35 -3.22 -7.41 -12.68
N PRO A 36 -2.55 -7.65 -13.81
CA PRO A 36 -2.88 -7.00 -15.06
C PRO A 36 -4.38 -7.14 -15.40
N ARG A 37 -5.02 -6.03 -15.79
CA ARG A 37 -6.50 -5.95 -15.94
C ARG A 37 -7.01 -6.81 -17.10
N ARG A 38 -6.14 -7.22 -18.04
CA ARG A 38 -6.50 -8.09 -19.18
C ARG A 38 -5.44 -9.13 -19.45
N TRP A 39 -5.67 -10.31 -18.91
CA TRP A 39 -4.99 -11.52 -19.35
C TRP A 39 -5.71 -12.01 -20.58
N LEU A 40 -5.21 -11.61 -21.74
CA LEU A 40 -5.71 -12.14 -23.00
C LEU A 40 -5.29 -13.61 -23.10
N ALA A 41 -6.16 -14.43 -23.69
CA ALA A 41 -5.74 -15.72 -24.20
C ALA A 41 -4.45 -15.54 -25.01
N ALA A 42 -3.51 -16.46 -24.83
CA ALA A 42 -2.25 -16.44 -25.55
C ALA A 42 -2.54 -16.36 -27.07
N SER A 43 -1.65 -15.76 -27.87
CA SER A 43 -1.91 -15.65 -29.33
C SER A 43 -2.17 -17.04 -29.90
N GLU A 44 -2.96 -17.14 -30.98
CA GLU A 44 -3.22 -18.42 -31.65
C GLU A 44 -1.93 -19.18 -32.01
N GLU A 45 -0.82 -18.44 -32.16
CA GLU A 45 0.52 -18.96 -32.45
C GLU A 45 1.22 -19.63 -31.27
N THR A 46 0.78 -19.37 -30.02
CA THR A 46 1.43 -19.94 -28.85
C THR A 46 0.83 -21.30 -28.47
N PRO A 47 1.65 -22.29 -28.06
CA PRO A 47 1.17 -23.63 -27.71
C PRO A 47 0.13 -23.60 -26.59
N LYS A 48 -0.80 -24.57 -26.55
CA LYS A 48 -1.74 -24.70 -25.42
C LYS A 48 -0.98 -24.81 -24.09
N ALA A 49 -1.48 -24.13 -23.06
CA ALA A 49 -0.97 -24.22 -21.70
C ALA A 49 -0.96 -25.68 -21.20
N LEU A 50 -0.04 -25.99 -20.29
CA LEU A 50 0.03 -27.27 -19.61
C LEU A 50 -1.28 -27.54 -18.84
N PRO A 51 -1.67 -28.80 -18.64
CA PRO A 51 -2.80 -29.14 -17.80
C PRO A 51 -2.69 -28.46 -16.43
N LYS A 52 -3.77 -27.84 -15.97
CA LYS A 52 -3.85 -27.15 -14.68
C LYS A 52 -2.85 -25.98 -14.53
N CYS A 53 -2.36 -25.44 -15.64
CA CYS A 53 -1.53 -24.25 -15.65
C CYS A 53 -2.20 -23.13 -16.44
N VAL A 54 -1.83 -21.89 -16.13
CA VAL A 54 -2.20 -20.70 -16.87
C VAL A 54 -0.94 -20.01 -17.40
N ARG A 55 -0.99 -19.55 -18.66
CA ARG A 55 0.06 -18.70 -19.22
C ARG A 55 -0.29 -17.23 -18.96
N VAL A 56 0.72 -16.46 -18.58
CA VAL A 56 0.61 -15.00 -18.47
C VAL A 56 0.97 -14.38 -19.79
N ARG A 57 0.03 -13.65 -20.41
CA ARG A 57 0.39 -12.70 -21.44
C ARG A 57 0.45 -11.33 -20.77
N MET A 58 1.64 -10.72 -20.78
CA MET A 58 1.78 -9.33 -20.35
C MET A 58 1.53 -8.43 -21.56
N CYS A 59 0.63 -7.46 -21.40
CA CYS A 59 0.44 -6.41 -22.40
C CYS A 59 1.50 -5.32 -22.20
N ALA A 60 1.85 -4.59 -23.28
CA ALA A 60 2.85 -3.51 -23.23
C ALA A 60 2.55 -2.39 -22.21
N ASN A 61 1.33 -2.30 -21.70
CA ASN A 61 0.90 -1.28 -20.73
C ASN A 61 0.73 -1.84 -19.32
N GLU A 62 1.12 -3.09 -19.08
CA GLU A 62 0.95 -3.76 -17.80
C GLU A 62 2.26 -3.78 -17.04
N ASN A 63 2.21 -3.35 -15.77
CA ASN A 63 3.39 -3.21 -14.95
C ASN A 63 3.67 -4.55 -14.25
N LEU A 64 4.85 -5.11 -14.49
CA LEU A 64 5.40 -6.22 -13.70
C LEU A 64 6.07 -5.61 -12.47
N SER A 65 5.75 -6.05 -11.25
CA SER A 65 6.58 -5.63 -10.12
C SER A 65 7.93 -6.33 -10.22
N LEU A 66 9.01 -5.63 -9.89
CA LEU A 66 10.35 -6.23 -9.86
C LEU A 66 10.41 -7.46 -8.95
N ARG A 67 9.69 -7.43 -7.82
CA ARG A 67 9.53 -8.59 -6.93
C ARG A 67 8.92 -9.79 -7.66
N LEU A 68 7.86 -9.59 -8.45
CA LEU A 68 7.30 -10.69 -9.24
C LEU A 68 8.29 -11.19 -10.29
N LEU A 69 9.01 -10.27 -10.95
CA LEU A 69 10.06 -10.64 -11.90
C LEU A 69 11.11 -11.56 -11.27
N LEU A 70 11.70 -11.14 -10.15
CA LEU A 70 12.73 -11.88 -9.45
C LEU A 70 12.23 -13.21 -8.89
N ALA A 71 11.02 -13.25 -8.32
CA ALA A 71 10.43 -14.50 -7.81
C ALA A 71 10.26 -15.55 -8.93
N VAL A 72 9.77 -15.13 -10.10
CA VAL A 72 9.57 -16.02 -11.25
C VAL A 72 10.90 -16.43 -11.86
N ALA A 73 11.86 -15.52 -11.95
CA ALA A 73 13.21 -15.82 -12.42
C ALA A 73 13.88 -16.87 -11.52
N LEU A 74 13.85 -16.68 -10.20
CA LEU A 74 14.42 -17.60 -9.21
C LEU A 74 13.80 -19.00 -9.30
N GLN A 75 12.46 -19.09 -9.34
CA GLN A 75 11.79 -20.38 -9.50
C GLN A 75 12.11 -21.04 -10.84
N SER A 76 12.17 -20.27 -11.93
CA SER A 76 12.54 -20.80 -13.26
C SER A 76 13.95 -21.37 -13.26
N VAL A 77 14.92 -20.65 -12.69
CA VAL A 77 16.32 -21.07 -12.60
C VAL A 77 16.46 -22.35 -11.78
N ARG A 78 15.74 -22.48 -10.67
CA ARG A 78 15.73 -23.70 -9.86
C ARG A 78 15.20 -24.90 -10.62
N LEU A 79 14.08 -24.74 -11.32
CA LEU A 79 13.51 -25.80 -12.18
C LEU A 79 14.50 -26.23 -13.28
N LEU A 80 15.19 -25.27 -13.90
CA LEU A 80 16.19 -25.54 -14.95
C LEU A 80 17.46 -26.22 -14.42
N ARG A 81 17.85 -25.90 -13.18
CA ARG A 81 18.97 -26.51 -12.45
C ARG A 81 18.65 -27.94 -12.04
N GLU A 82 17.45 -28.18 -11.50
CA GLU A 82 16.99 -29.49 -11.03
C GLU A 82 16.70 -30.46 -12.18
N ASN A 83 16.32 -29.94 -13.36
CA ASN A 83 16.02 -30.76 -14.53
C ASN A 83 16.86 -30.35 -15.74
N SER A 84 17.91 -31.13 -16.00
CA SER A 84 18.84 -30.93 -17.11
C SER A 84 18.22 -31.08 -18.49
N GLN A 85 16.99 -31.61 -18.60
CA GLN A 85 16.24 -31.68 -19.87
C GLN A 85 15.44 -30.40 -20.15
N LEU A 86 15.13 -29.60 -19.13
CA LEU A 86 14.39 -28.36 -19.33
C LEU A 86 15.25 -27.29 -20.00
N ARG A 87 14.61 -26.52 -20.87
CA ARG A 87 15.18 -25.36 -21.57
C ARG A 87 14.18 -24.22 -21.47
N LEU A 88 14.68 -23.02 -21.24
CA LEU A 88 13.89 -21.79 -21.28
C LEU A 88 14.38 -20.95 -22.45
N LEU A 89 13.71 -21.08 -23.59
CA LEU A 89 14.00 -20.42 -24.86
C LEU A 89 13.08 -19.22 -25.11
N SER A 90 11.88 -19.23 -24.54
CA SER A 90 10.89 -18.16 -24.66
C SER A 90 10.22 -17.89 -23.32
N LYS A 91 9.86 -16.63 -23.08
CA LYS A 91 9.02 -16.23 -21.94
C LYS A 91 7.67 -16.95 -21.92
N ASP A 92 7.14 -17.36 -23.08
CA ASP A 92 5.85 -18.06 -23.16
C ASP A 92 5.91 -19.49 -22.59
N GLN A 93 7.11 -20.03 -22.35
CA GLN A 93 7.25 -21.30 -21.62
C GLN A 93 6.95 -21.16 -20.14
N ILE A 94 7.01 -19.94 -19.59
CA ILE A 94 6.74 -19.66 -18.18
C ILE A 94 5.23 -19.68 -17.98
N GLN A 95 4.78 -20.69 -17.24
CA GLN A 95 3.39 -20.89 -16.87
C GLN A 95 3.27 -20.92 -15.35
N PHE A 96 2.04 -20.79 -14.85
CA PHE A 96 1.77 -20.76 -13.43
C PHE A 96 0.75 -21.84 -13.10
N SER A 97 1.02 -22.62 -12.06
CA SER A 97 0.04 -23.59 -11.57
C SER A 97 -1.26 -22.88 -11.19
N ALA A 98 -2.38 -23.31 -11.79
CA ALA A 98 -3.72 -22.85 -11.45
C ALA A 98 -4.20 -23.42 -10.11
N GLU A 99 -3.53 -24.47 -9.62
CA GLU A 99 -3.84 -25.16 -8.37
C GLU A 99 -3.03 -24.61 -7.18
N SER A 100 -2.02 -23.77 -7.43
CA SER A 100 -1.16 -23.20 -6.39
C SER A 100 -1.65 -21.83 -5.93
N PHE A 101 -1.55 -21.59 -4.62
CA PHE A 101 -1.88 -20.30 -3.98
C PHE A 101 -0.76 -19.27 -4.14
N SER A 102 0.49 -19.74 -4.18
CA SER A 102 1.69 -18.97 -4.46
C SER A 102 1.95 -18.97 -5.97
N PRO A 103 2.71 -17.99 -6.53
CA PRO A 103 3.19 -18.13 -7.90
C PRO A 103 4.07 -19.36 -7.91
N CYS A 104 3.57 -20.45 -8.47
CA CYS A 104 4.35 -21.66 -8.66
C CYS A 104 4.59 -21.76 -10.14
N VAL A 105 5.80 -21.36 -10.53
CA VAL A 105 6.24 -21.42 -11.92
C VAL A 105 6.27 -22.87 -12.37
N ARG A 106 5.79 -23.11 -13.58
CA ARG A 106 5.92 -24.35 -14.32
C ARG A 106 6.50 -23.99 -15.68
N LEU A 107 7.51 -24.74 -16.11
CA LEU A 107 8.10 -24.58 -17.44
C LEU A 107 7.56 -25.66 -18.37
N ASP A 108 7.09 -25.26 -19.55
CA ASP A 108 6.74 -26.21 -20.61
C ASP A 108 8.01 -26.88 -21.14
N ASP A 109 8.08 -28.20 -20.99
CA ASP A 109 9.22 -29.02 -21.40
C ASP A 109 9.32 -29.19 -22.93
N ARG A 110 8.22 -28.92 -23.65
CA ARG A 110 8.13 -28.93 -25.11
C ARG A 110 8.75 -27.67 -25.74
N HIS A 111 9.97 -27.35 -25.36
CA HIS A 111 10.73 -26.18 -25.78
C HIS A 111 10.84 -26.03 -27.31
N PHE A 112 10.78 -27.13 -28.07
CA PHE A 112 10.77 -27.13 -29.54
C PHE A 112 9.57 -26.36 -30.13
N LEU A 113 8.45 -26.27 -29.41
CA LEU A 113 7.27 -25.50 -29.83
C LEU A 113 7.46 -23.98 -29.72
N TYR A 114 8.54 -23.53 -29.07
CA TYR A 114 8.81 -22.14 -28.76
C TYR A 114 10.04 -21.59 -29.50
N GLN A 115 10.68 -22.43 -30.31
CA GLN A 115 11.74 -21.97 -31.19
C GLN A 115 11.11 -21.12 -32.29
N ALA A 116 11.65 -19.92 -32.53
CA ALA A 116 11.32 -19.18 -33.73
C ALA A 116 11.55 -20.09 -34.96
N PRO A 117 10.67 -20.05 -35.97
CA PRO A 117 10.87 -20.82 -37.18
C PRO A 117 12.28 -20.54 -37.69
N ALA A 118 13.14 -21.57 -37.66
CA ALA A 118 14.52 -21.40 -38.04
C ALA A 118 14.55 -20.81 -39.46
N PRO A 119 15.36 -19.77 -39.72
CA PRO A 119 15.59 -19.36 -41.09
C PRO A 119 16.00 -20.60 -41.90
N PRO A 120 15.54 -20.74 -43.16
CA PRO A 120 15.74 -21.94 -43.96
C PRO A 120 17.21 -22.37 -43.90
N ALA A 121 17.45 -23.50 -43.25
CA ALA A 121 18.79 -23.89 -42.82
C ALA A 121 19.68 -24.20 -44.03
N THR A 122 20.72 -23.41 -44.24
CA THR A 122 21.82 -23.72 -45.16
C THR A 122 22.97 -24.47 -44.47
N GLY A 123 22.75 -24.97 -43.24
CA GLY A 123 23.79 -25.60 -42.42
C GLY A 123 23.35 -26.92 -41.78
N PRO A 124 24.32 -27.73 -41.31
CA PRO A 124 24.06 -28.98 -40.62
C PRO A 124 23.19 -28.75 -39.37
N PRO A 125 22.31 -29.71 -39.02
CA PRO A 125 21.42 -29.58 -37.88
C PRO A 125 22.26 -29.38 -36.60
N PRO A 126 21.85 -28.45 -35.70
CA PRO A 126 22.56 -28.24 -34.45
C PRO A 126 22.60 -29.54 -33.63
N PRO A 127 23.66 -29.76 -32.82
CA PRO A 127 23.78 -30.95 -31.99
C PRO A 127 22.56 -31.14 -31.08
N PRO A 128 22.23 -32.39 -30.71
CA PRO A 128 21.05 -32.69 -29.90
C PRO A 128 21.04 -31.86 -28.61
N ALA A 129 19.90 -31.25 -28.32
CA ALA A 129 19.72 -30.21 -27.29
C ALA A 129 20.19 -30.61 -25.89
N ALA A 130 20.27 -31.91 -25.57
CA ALA A 130 20.73 -32.44 -24.28
C ALA A 130 22.23 -32.25 -24.03
N ALA A 131 23.04 -32.00 -25.06
CA ALA A 131 24.51 -31.87 -24.96
C ALA A 131 25.02 -30.41 -24.89
N ALA A 132 24.11 -29.42 -24.88
CA ALA A 132 24.52 -28.02 -24.80
C ALA A 132 25.23 -27.74 -23.46
N PRO A 133 26.40 -27.08 -23.47
CA PRO A 133 27.07 -26.65 -22.24
C PRO A 133 26.14 -25.79 -21.37
N ASP A 134 26.25 -25.91 -20.05
CA ASP A 134 25.39 -25.17 -19.12
C ASP A 134 25.44 -23.65 -19.35
N ALA A 135 26.59 -23.10 -19.69
CA ALA A 135 26.74 -21.68 -20.05
C ALA A 135 25.78 -21.25 -21.19
N VAL A 136 25.58 -22.10 -22.20
CA VAL A 136 24.64 -21.82 -23.31
C VAL A 136 23.20 -21.85 -22.80
N ARG A 137 22.85 -22.83 -21.96
CA ARG A 137 21.49 -22.98 -21.40
C ARG A 137 21.15 -21.82 -20.45
N VAL A 138 22.11 -21.43 -19.60
CA VAL A 138 22.01 -20.29 -18.69
C VAL A 138 21.77 -19.02 -19.51
N ARG A 139 22.57 -18.80 -20.56
CA ARG A 139 22.41 -17.63 -21.43
C ARG A 139 21.03 -17.59 -22.11
N GLN A 140 20.54 -18.72 -22.60
CA GLN A 140 19.20 -18.81 -23.19
C GLN A 140 18.11 -18.43 -22.17
N ALA A 141 18.19 -18.98 -20.95
CA ALA A 141 17.25 -18.66 -19.89
C ALA A 141 17.31 -17.17 -19.49
N GLN A 142 18.51 -16.58 -19.39
CA GLN A 142 18.68 -15.15 -19.14
C GLN A 142 18.00 -14.31 -20.21
N LEU A 143 18.16 -14.65 -21.49
CA LEU A 143 17.53 -13.92 -22.59
C LEU A 143 16.01 -14.01 -22.56
N ALA A 144 15.44 -15.19 -22.25
CA ALA A 144 14.00 -15.37 -22.11
C ALA A 144 13.43 -14.59 -20.90
N LEU A 145 14.15 -14.56 -19.77
CA LEU A 145 13.76 -13.78 -18.59
C LEU A 145 13.89 -12.27 -18.82
N LEU A 146 14.91 -11.83 -19.56
CA LEU A 146 15.05 -10.44 -20.00
C LEU A 146 13.92 -10.03 -20.94
N ASP A 147 13.58 -10.89 -21.90
CA ASP A 147 12.44 -10.65 -22.80
C ASP A 147 11.14 -10.55 -21.99
N TRP A 148 10.97 -11.39 -20.95
CA TRP A 148 9.83 -11.28 -20.06
C TRP A 148 9.82 -9.95 -19.27
N ALA A 149 10.97 -9.53 -18.75
CA ALA A 149 11.13 -8.26 -18.06
C ALA A 149 10.82 -7.05 -18.96
N ASN A 150 11.23 -7.09 -20.23
CA ASN A 150 11.08 -5.98 -21.18
C ASN A 150 9.63 -5.78 -21.68
N VAL A 151 8.77 -6.78 -21.58
CA VAL A 151 7.35 -6.65 -21.98
C VAL A 151 6.55 -5.83 -20.97
N GLY A 152 6.95 -5.88 -19.69
CA GLY A 152 6.32 -5.09 -18.65
C GLY A 152 6.95 -3.69 -18.55
N VAL A 153 6.19 -2.64 -18.84
CA VAL A 153 6.63 -1.28 -18.53
C VAL A 153 6.55 -1.11 -17.01
N CYS A 154 7.68 -1.16 -16.30
CA CYS A 154 7.67 -0.99 -14.85
C CYS A 154 7.65 0.49 -14.50
N SER A 155 6.46 1.10 -14.52
CA SER A 155 6.31 2.56 -14.35
C SER A 155 6.07 3.01 -12.89
N THR A 156 6.20 2.13 -11.90
CA THR A 156 5.80 2.42 -10.50
C THR A 156 6.96 2.56 -9.52
N GLY A 157 8.21 2.60 -10.01
CA GLY A 157 9.34 3.06 -9.20
C GLY A 157 9.48 4.59 -9.24
N PRO A 158 10.19 5.20 -8.28
CA PRO A 158 10.71 6.57 -8.42
C PRO A 158 11.38 6.75 -9.81
N PRO A 159 11.40 7.95 -10.40
CA PRO A 159 11.98 8.18 -11.74
C PRO A 159 13.48 7.79 -11.85
N GLU A 160 14.17 7.65 -10.72
CA GLU A 160 15.56 7.18 -10.62
C GLU A 160 15.69 5.64 -10.55
N TYR A 161 14.58 4.92 -10.39
CA TYR A 161 14.52 3.46 -10.24
C TYR A 161 13.92 2.84 -11.50
N THR A 162 14.76 2.58 -12.50
CA THR A 162 14.32 1.90 -13.72
C THR A 162 14.50 0.39 -13.58
N LEU A 163 13.59 -0.41 -14.15
CA LEU A 163 13.77 -1.87 -14.25
C LEU A 163 15.11 -2.23 -14.90
N GLN A 164 15.65 -1.32 -15.70
CA GLN A 164 16.93 -1.45 -16.39
C GLN A 164 18.09 -1.63 -15.40
N ASP A 165 18.00 -1.05 -14.20
CA ASP A 165 19.02 -1.12 -13.16
C ASP A 165 18.97 -2.46 -12.41
N HIS A 166 17.77 -2.98 -12.16
CA HIS A 166 17.57 -4.25 -11.44
C HIS A 166 17.64 -5.49 -12.32
N ALA A 167 17.40 -5.35 -13.63
CA ALA A 167 17.69 -6.40 -14.60
C ALA A 167 19.20 -6.56 -14.87
N SER A 168 20.08 -5.80 -14.18
CA SER A 168 21.53 -5.93 -14.28
C SER A 168 22.01 -7.37 -14.02
N ALA A 169 21.44 -8.04 -13.02
CA ALA A 169 21.71 -9.45 -12.71
C ALA A 169 21.39 -10.39 -13.89
N LEU A 170 20.35 -10.07 -14.68
CA LEU A 170 19.98 -10.85 -15.87
C LEU A 170 20.79 -10.49 -17.12
N LYS A 171 21.35 -9.27 -17.19
CA LYS A 171 22.14 -8.77 -18.34
C LYS A 171 23.55 -9.33 -18.37
N GLN A 172 24.18 -9.43 -17.20
CA GLN A 172 25.54 -9.96 -17.09
C GLN A 172 25.54 -11.44 -17.49
N PRO A 173 26.36 -11.87 -18.46
CA PRO A 173 26.41 -13.26 -18.86
C PRO A 173 26.92 -14.11 -17.69
N MET A 174 26.16 -15.15 -17.32
CA MET A 174 26.53 -16.08 -16.26
C MET A 174 26.93 -17.43 -16.86
N GLU A 175 27.99 -18.03 -16.33
CA GLU A 175 28.52 -19.31 -16.84
C GLU A 175 27.82 -20.54 -16.23
N SER A 176 27.15 -20.37 -15.08
CA SER A 176 26.51 -21.45 -14.35
C SER A 176 25.14 -21.06 -13.77
N TRP A 177 24.29 -22.07 -13.53
CA TRP A 177 22.99 -21.86 -12.88
C TRP A 177 23.12 -21.30 -11.46
N GLN A 178 24.17 -21.70 -10.73
CA GLN A 178 24.44 -21.22 -9.38
C GLN A 178 24.77 -19.72 -9.38
N ALA A 179 25.65 -19.27 -10.28
CA ALA A 179 25.98 -17.85 -10.39
C ALA A 179 24.76 -17.00 -10.75
N LEU A 180 23.90 -17.49 -11.65
CA LEU A 180 22.64 -16.81 -11.98
C LEU A 180 21.68 -16.75 -10.79
N GLU A 181 21.54 -17.84 -10.02
CA GLU A 181 20.69 -17.87 -8.83
C GLU A 181 21.20 -16.93 -7.74
N GLU A 182 22.50 -16.92 -7.46
CA GLU A 182 23.13 -16.04 -6.48
C GLU A 182 22.93 -14.56 -6.84
N ALA A 183 23.15 -14.20 -8.11
CA ALA A 183 22.92 -12.83 -8.59
C ALA A 183 21.45 -12.40 -8.46
N LEU A 184 20.50 -13.32 -8.73
CA LEU A 184 19.07 -13.05 -8.55
C LEU A 184 18.67 -12.95 -7.07
N LEU A 185 19.29 -13.73 -6.18
CA LEU A 185 19.09 -13.65 -4.74
C LEU A 185 19.67 -12.36 -4.14
N GLU A 186 20.82 -11.90 -4.64
CA GLU A 186 21.41 -10.62 -4.26
C GLU A 186 20.51 -9.46 -4.70
N ALA A 187 20.01 -9.49 -5.94
CA ALA A 187 19.02 -8.53 -6.43
C ALA A 187 17.73 -8.56 -5.58
N TRP A 188 17.27 -9.74 -5.17
CA TRP A 188 16.13 -9.89 -4.27
C TRP A 188 16.39 -9.28 -2.89
N ALA A 189 17.56 -9.53 -2.30
CA ALA A 189 17.94 -9.01 -0.99
C ALA A 189 18.09 -7.47 -1.00
N ALA A 190 18.56 -6.89 -2.11
CA ALA A 190 18.62 -5.45 -2.29
C ALA A 190 17.22 -4.80 -2.32
N GLU A 191 16.22 -5.50 -2.85
CA GLU A 191 14.83 -5.03 -2.92
C GLU A 191 14.05 -5.13 -1.60
N GLU A 192 14.44 -6.07 -0.72
CA GLU A 192 13.81 -6.26 0.59
C GLU A 192 14.87 -6.48 1.68
N PRO A 193 15.65 -5.44 2.04
CA PRO A 193 16.58 -5.52 3.15
C PRO A 193 15.82 -5.84 4.44
N GLY A 194 16.00 -7.06 4.97
CA GLY A 194 15.35 -7.55 6.19
C GLY A 194 14.24 -8.60 6.00
N TRP A 195 13.90 -8.99 4.76
CA TRP A 195 12.91 -10.05 4.56
C TRP A 195 13.53 -11.45 4.73
N ILE A 196 13.07 -12.17 5.77
CA ILE A 196 13.56 -13.52 6.13
C ILE A 196 12.93 -14.61 5.23
N GLY A 197 11.85 -14.29 4.52
CA GLY A 197 11.22 -15.23 3.61
C GLY A 197 12.03 -15.36 2.32
N GLY A 198 12.75 -16.46 2.12
CA GLY A 198 13.34 -16.72 0.80
C GLY A 198 12.29 -16.68 -0.34
N PRO A 199 12.73 -16.73 -1.60
CA PRO A 199 11.84 -16.86 -2.77
C PRO A 199 10.84 -18.03 -2.68
N ASP A 200 11.09 -19.02 -1.80
CA ASP A 200 10.21 -20.17 -1.53
C ASP A 200 9.16 -19.91 -0.45
N SER A 201 9.13 -18.72 0.16
CA SER A 201 8.23 -18.42 1.28
C SER A 201 6.75 -18.58 0.93
N GLY A 202 6.41 -18.77 -0.35
CA GLY A 202 5.03 -18.96 -0.81
C GLY A 202 4.19 -17.70 -0.70
N TYR A 203 4.78 -16.61 -0.22
CA TYR A 203 4.16 -15.31 -0.04
C TYR A 203 4.66 -14.36 -1.11
N TRP A 204 3.73 -13.59 -1.66
CA TRP A 204 4.07 -12.49 -2.54
C TRP A 204 4.52 -11.29 -1.69
N GLY A 205 5.78 -11.29 -1.25
CA GLY A 205 6.41 -10.14 -0.58
C GLY A 205 6.12 -8.86 -1.36
N GLY A 206 5.49 -7.89 -0.70
CA GLY A 206 5.15 -6.59 -1.31
C GLY A 206 4.04 -6.56 -2.38
N VAL A 207 3.46 -7.69 -2.81
CA VAL A 207 2.33 -7.70 -3.78
C VAL A 207 1.01 -8.00 -3.08
N CYS A 208 1.03 -8.90 -2.10
CA CYS A 208 -0.13 -9.23 -1.28
C CYS A 208 -0.34 -8.19 -0.17
N ARG A 209 -1.04 -7.09 -0.48
CA ARG A 209 -1.45 -6.08 0.51
C ARG A 209 -2.84 -6.39 1.09
N PRO A 210 -2.99 -6.67 2.40
CA PRO A 210 -4.30 -6.86 3.02
C PRO A 210 -5.26 -5.70 2.71
N MET A 211 -6.50 -6.02 2.33
CA MET A 211 -7.53 -5.01 2.13
C MET A 211 -8.11 -4.60 3.47
N LEU A 212 -8.08 -3.30 3.76
CA LEU A 212 -8.72 -2.73 4.93
C LEU A 212 -10.13 -2.25 4.62
N ASP A 213 -11.06 -2.64 5.48
CA ASP A 213 -12.46 -2.26 5.40
C ASP A 213 -13.07 -2.18 6.80
N LEU A 214 -14.33 -1.79 6.83
CA LEU A 214 -15.15 -1.83 8.02
C LEU A 214 -15.76 -3.21 8.15
N ASP A 215 -15.54 -3.86 9.30
CA ASP A 215 -16.31 -5.06 9.64
C ASP A 215 -17.79 -4.72 9.92
N TRP A 216 -18.58 -5.74 10.22
CA TRP A 216 -20.00 -5.61 10.58
C TRP A 216 -20.24 -4.78 11.85
N ARG A 217 -19.22 -4.49 12.66
CA ARG A 217 -19.26 -3.60 13.84
C ARG A 217 -18.75 -2.19 13.53
N HIS A 218 -18.41 -1.91 12.27
CA HIS A 218 -17.75 -0.69 11.81
C HIS A 218 -16.36 -0.48 12.42
N HIS A 219 -15.63 -1.56 12.69
CA HIS A 219 -14.24 -1.53 13.09
C HIS A 219 -13.37 -1.62 11.84
N VAL A 220 -12.27 -0.87 11.83
CA VAL A 220 -11.24 -1.05 10.81
C VAL A 220 -10.62 -2.42 11.01
N SER A 221 -10.73 -3.26 9.98
CA SER A 221 -10.25 -4.64 9.97
C SER A 221 -9.70 -5.00 8.60
N VAL A 222 -8.86 -6.04 8.56
CA VAL A 222 -8.52 -6.68 7.30
C VAL A 222 -9.73 -7.50 6.85
N VAL A 223 -10.27 -7.21 5.66
CA VAL A 223 -11.49 -7.81 5.09
C VAL A 223 -11.45 -9.33 5.21
N LYS A 224 -12.56 -9.90 5.69
CA LYS A 224 -12.83 -11.33 5.53
C LYS A 224 -13.22 -11.59 4.08
N PRO A 225 -12.55 -12.50 3.36
CA PRO A 225 -13.11 -13.06 2.15
C PRO A 225 -14.55 -13.50 2.42
N CYS A 226 -15.50 -12.93 1.69
CA CYS A 226 -16.91 -13.14 1.93
C CYS A 226 -17.23 -14.60 1.60
N TRP A 227 -17.81 -15.33 2.56
CA TRP A 227 -18.48 -16.61 2.28
C TRP A 227 -19.59 -16.39 1.24
N PRO A 228 -19.85 -17.33 0.30
CA PRO A 228 -19.50 -18.75 0.34
C PRO A 228 -18.34 -19.16 -0.57
N GLN A 229 -17.77 -18.23 -1.33
CA GLN A 229 -16.60 -18.56 -2.14
C GLN A 229 -15.42 -18.71 -1.20
N ARG A 230 -14.78 -19.88 -1.21
CA ARG A 230 -13.57 -20.20 -0.43
C ARG A 230 -12.38 -19.39 -0.96
N SER A 231 -12.46 -18.07 -0.94
CA SER A 231 -11.36 -17.19 -1.31
C SER A 231 -10.35 -17.23 -0.17
N TYR A 232 -9.22 -17.88 -0.41
CA TYR A 232 -8.17 -18.06 0.57
C TYR A 232 -7.27 -16.83 0.59
N ALA A 233 -7.24 -16.10 1.71
CA ALA A 233 -6.22 -15.09 1.94
C ALA A 233 -4.95 -15.75 2.53
N CYS A 234 -3.76 -15.39 2.03
CA CYS A 234 -2.49 -15.84 2.63
C CYS A 234 -2.40 -15.38 4.09
N GLU A 235 -1.48 -15.94 4.90
CA GLU A 235 -1.42 -15.61 6.34
C GLU A 235 -1.30 -14.11 6.62
N ARG A 236 -0.61 -13.35 5.76
CA ARG A 236 -0.47 -11.89 5.83
C ARG A 236 -1.75 -11.13 5.47
N CYS A 237 -2.56 -11.66 4.55
CA CYS A 237 -3.84 -11.06 4.15
C CYS A 237 -5.04 -11.66 4.87
N ARG A 238 -4.83 -12.69 5.71
CA ARG A 238 -5.87 -13.32 6.50
C ARG A 238 -6.50 -12.25 7.38
N SER A 239 -7.82 -12.24 7.42
CA SER A 239 -8.57 -11.29 8.23
C SER A 239 -8.13 -11.34 9.69
N ARG A 240 -7.76 -10.17 10.19
CA ARG A 240 -7.38 -9.92 11.58
C ARG A 240 -7.94 -8.56 11.98
N GLN A 241 -8.29 -8.43 13.24
CA GLN A 241 -8.55 -7.13 13.82
C GLN A 241 -7.24 -6.34 13.80
N LEU A 242 -7.30 -5.09 13.37
CA LEU A 242 -6.14 -4.22 13.40
C LEU A 242 -6.12 -3.54 14.77
N ASP A 243 -5.18 -3.93 15.61
CA ASP A 243 -5.00 -3.36 16.96
C ASP A 243 -3.77 -2.43 17.03
N SER A 244 -2.84 -2.59 16.08
CA SER A 244 -1.68 -1.72 15.83
C SER A 244 -1.23 -1.85 14.36
N PHE A 245 -0.29 -0.99 13.94
CA PHE A 245 0.36 -1.03 12.62
C PHE A 245 1.71 -1.76 12.65
N THR A 246 2.06 -2.51 13.70
CA THR A 246 3.38 -3.18 13.81
C THR A 246 3.73 -4.01 12.58
N GLY A 247 2.76 -4.74 12.03
CA GLY A 247 2.93 -5.55 10.82
C GLY A 247 3.23 -4.77 9.53
N ALA A 248 3.15 -3.43 9.55
CA ALA A 248 3.48 -2.56 8.43
C ALA A 248 4.88 -1.94 8.53
N VAL A 249 5.49 -1.93 9.72
CA VAL A 249 6.79 -1.27 9.95
C VAL A 249 7.97 -2.21 9.68
N GLY A 250 7.72 -3.43 9.18
CA GLY A 250 8.79 -4.39 8.88
C GLY A 250 9.58 -4.86 10.12
N HIS A 251 9.11 -4.58 11.34
CA HIS A 251 9.71 -5.16 12.53
C HIS A 251 9.58 -6.68 12.48
N GLU A 252 10.74 -7.34 12.58
CA GLU A 252 10.89 -8.79 12.65
C GLU A 252 9.92 -9.38 13.66
N VAL A 253 8.84 -10.01 13.18
CA VAL A 253 8.10 -10.94 14.01
C VAL A 253 9.06 -12.09 14.26
N ARG A 254 9.55 -12.22 15.50
CA ARG A 254 10.46 -13.32 15.86
C ARG A 254 9.81 -14.65 15.47
N PRO A 255 10.55 -15.58 14.82
CA PRO A 255 10.03 -16.90 14.49
C PRO A 255 9.43 -17.57 15.74
N GLY A 256 8.14 -17.91 15.69
CA GLY A 256 7.41 -18.54 16.80
C GLY A 256 6.49 -17.60 17.61
N GLN A 257 6.54 -16.29 17.40
CA GLN A 257 5.66 -15.35 18.09
C GLN A 257 4.30 -15.26 17.37
N ARG A 258 3.20 -15.57 18.08
CA ARG A 258 1.85 -15.46 17.52
C ARG A 258 1.46 -14.00 17.41
N CYS A 259 1.12 -13.54 16.21
CA CYS A 259 0.49 -12.24 16.03
C CYS A 259 -0.82 -12.16 16.86
N GLY A 260 -0.86 -11.33 17.89
CA GLY A 260 -2.05 -11.15 18.74
C GLY A 260 -1.81 -11.35 20.24
N GLU A 261 -0.62 -11.81 20.65
CA GLU A 261 -0.19 -11.46 22.00
C GLU A 261 0.10 -9.96 22.01
N PRO A 262 -0.52 -9.16 22.90
CA PRO A 262 -0.17 -7.77 23.03
C PRO A 262 1.31 -7.74 23.39
N GLU A 263 2.15 -7.33 22.46
CA GLU A 263 3.52 -6.97 22.78
C GLU A 263 3.43 -6.02 23.97
N ALA A 264 4.13 -6.34 25.05
CA ALA A 264 4.49 -5.29 26.00
C ALA A 264 5.03 -4.14 25.13
N PRO A 265 4.56 -2.89 25.32
CA PRO A 265 5.00 -1.74 24.52
C PRO A 265 6.50 -1.86 24.35
N VAL A 266 7.00 -1.91 23.11
CA VAL A 266 8.37 -2.36 22.74
C VAL A 266 9.27 -2.16 23.93
N ALA A 267 9.52 -3.24 24.69
CA ALA A 267 10.09 -3.11 26.02
C ALA A 267 11.46 -2.42 25.88
N GLY A 268 11.51 -1.11 26.16
CA GLY A 268 12.69 -0.27 25.94
C GLY A 268 12.45 1.05 25.20
N TRP A 269 11.34 1.28 24.49
CA TRP A 269 11.08 2.58 23.89
C TRP A 269 10.35 3.46 24.90
N ASP A 270 11.13 4.22 25.66
CA ASP A 270 10.53 5.25 26.51
C ASP A 270 9.82 6.33 25.66
N ARG A 271 8.97 7.08 26.33
CA ARG A 271 8.17 8.14 25.70
C ARG A 271 9.04 9.23 25.08
N GLU A 272 10.24 9.47 25.61
CA GLU A 272 11.16 10.47 25.12
C GLU A 272 11.76 10.06 23.76
N THR A 273 12.14 8.79 23.62
CA THR A 273 12.59 8.18 22.37
C THR A 273 11.53 8.30 21.29
N CYS A 274 10.27 7.96 21.61
CA CYS A 274 9.15 8.10 20.66
C CYS A 274 8.93 9.56 20.22
N LEU A 275 9.11 10.52 21.14
CA LEU A 275 9.01 11.95 20.82
C LEU A 275 10.15 12.42 19.91
N VAL A 276 11.37 11.96 20.15
CA VAL A 276 12.53 12.28 19.29
C VAL A 276 12.30 11.76 17.87
N LEU A 277 11.83 10.51 17.73
CA LEU A 277 11.52 9.93 16.43
C LEU A 277 10.38 10.68 15.73
N TRP A 278 9.34 11.07 16.47
CA TRP A 278 8.27 11.89 15.88
C TRP A 278 8.77 13.25 15.40
N LYS A 279 9.58 13.94 16.20
CA LYS A 279 10.18 15.22 15.80
C LYS A 279 11.00 15.06 14.53
N ARG A 280 11.80 13.99 14.44
CA ARG A 280 12.57 13.67 13.23
C ARG A 280 11.65 13.44 12.03
N GLU A 281 10.58 12.68 12.19
CA GLU A 281 9.64 12.45 11.09
C GLU A 281 8.90 13.71 10.64
N VAL A 282 8.52 14.58 11.58
CA VAL A 282 7.93 15.88 11.24
C VAL A 282 8.91 16.74 10.43
N VAL A 283 10.20 16.71 10.75
CA VAL A 283 11.23 17.42 9.97
C VAL A 283 11.30 16.84 8.55
N LEU A 284 11.40 15.51 8.41
CA LEU A 284 11.45 14.85 7.11
C LEU A 284 10.21 15.17 6.25
N ALA A 285 9.01 15.10 6.84
CA ALA A 285 7.79 15.48 6.14
C ALA A 285 7.76 16.96 5.76
N ASN A 286 8.22 17.86 6.63
CA ASN A 286 8.30 19.28 6.29
C ASN A 286 9.27 19.54 5.13
N ASP A 287 10.39 18.85 5.08
CA ASP A 287 11.36 18.99 4.00
C ASP A 287 10.84 18.40 2.69
N ALA A 288 10.19 17.24 2.73
CA ALA A 288 9.49 16.67 1.58
C ALA A 288 8.43 17.63 1.03
N VAL A 289 7.66 18.31 1.89
CA VAL A 289 6.68 19.32 1.47
C VAL A 289 7.32 20.54 0.83
N LYS A 290 8.48 21.00 1.33
CA LYS A 290 9.20 22.11 0.72
C LYS A 290 9.77 21.72 -0.65
N GLU A 291 10.32 20.52 -0.79
CA GLU A 291 10.79 20.02 -2.09
C GLU A 291 9.62 19.85 -3.07
N GLU A 292 8.50 19.30 -2.64
CA GLU A 292 7.29 19.22 -3.45
C GLU A 292 6.79 20.62 -3.87
N ALA A 293 6.83 21.60 -2.96
CA ALA A 293 6.47 22.98 -3.29
C ALA A 293 7.38 23.54 -4.39
N LYS A 294 8.69 23.30 -4.32
CA LYS A 294 9.65 23.71 -5.36
C LYS A 294 9.36 23.03 -6.70
N GLN A 295 9.15 21.71 -6.69
CA GLN A 295 8.89 20.93 -7.90
C GLN A 295 7.58 21.31 -8.59
N GLN A 296 6.53 21.60 -7.81
CA GLN A 296 5.23 21.99 -8.34
C GLN A 296 5.08 23.49 -8.62
N SER A 297 6.04 24.31 -8.19
CA SER A 297 6.01 25.76 -8.43
C SER A 297 6.32 26.04 -9.89
N ARG A 298 5.38 26.71 -10.56
CA ARG A 298 5.55 27.21 -11.94
C ARG A 298 5.48 28.74 -11.93
N PRO A 299 6.11 29.44 -12.89
CA PRO A 299 6.03 30.91 -12.98
C PRO A 299 4.59 31.44 -12.90
N ASP A 300 3.65 30.75 -13.56
CA ASP A 300 2.24 31.18 -13.64
C ASP A 300 1.35 30.66 -12.49
N SER A 301 1.87 29.75 -11.66
CA SER A 301 1.14 29.12 -10.56
C SER A 301 2.10 28.84 -9.40
N PRO A 302 2.53 29.88 -8.67
CA PRO A 302 3.45 29.71 -7.55
C PRO A 302 2.79 28.85 -6.47
N VAL A 303 3.60 27.99 -5.88
CA VAL A 303 3.23 27.11 -4.77
C VAL A 303 4.15 27.42 -3.61
N SER A 304 3.58 27.60 -2.44
CA SER A 304 4.35 27.80 -1.21
C SER A 304 4.07 26.70 -0.20
N ALA A 305 5.04 26.45 0.67
CA ALA A 305 4.86 25.64 1.87
C ALA A 305 4.44 26.56 3.03
N VAL A 306 3.37 26.20 3.72
CA VAL A 306 2.76 27.00 4.79
C VAL A 306 2.61 26.18 6.04
N ARG A 307 3.03 26.74 7.17
CA ARG A 307 2.85 26.13 8.48
C ARG A 307 1.38 26.23 8.93
N LEU A 308 0.80 25.10 9.28
CA LEU A 308 -0.50 24.98 9.90
C LEU A 308 -0.42 25.18 11.43
N PRO A 309 -1.44 25.79 12.05
CA PRO A 309 -1.60 25.78 13.49
C PRO A 309 -1.76 24.35 14.02
N ALA A 310 -1.25 24.05 15.22
CA ALA A 310 -1.32 22.72 15.82
C ALA A 310 -2.76 22.15 15.87
N ALA A 311 -3.75 23.03 16.10
CA ALA A 311 -5.16 22.68 16.13
C ALA A 311 -5.76 22.29 14.76
N ALA A 312 -5.12 22.68 13.66
CA ALA A 312 -5.49 22.27 12.31
C ALA A 312 -4.82 20.95 11.91
N CYS A 313 -3.62 20.68 12.42
CA CYS A 313 -2.86 19.45 12.13
C CYS A 313 -3.53 18.20 12.71
N TRP A 314 -4.17 18.32 13.86
CA TRP A 314 -4.72 17.17 14.56
C TRP A 314 -6.15 17.40 15.08
N MET A 315 -6.96 16.35 14.99
CA MET A 315 -8.22 16.27 15.71
C MET A 315 -8.01 15.54 17.05
N PRO A 316 -8.02 16.23 18.20
CA PRO A 316 -8.52 15.60 19.41
C PRO A 316 -9.98 15.28 19.11
N TRP A 317 -10.31 14.01 18.95
CA TRP A 317 -11.66 13.52 18.65
C TRP A 317 -12.74 14.25 19.47
N GLU A 318 -13.88 14.50 18.83
CA GLU A 318 -15.06 15.25 19.28
C GLU A 318 -15.68 14.87 20.65
N SER A 319 -15.06 14.03 21.47
CA SER A 319 -15.56 13.70 22.81
C SER A 319 -15.43 14.84 23.83
N ARG A 320 -14.61 15.87 23.59
CA ARG A 320 -14.57 17.05 24.47
C ARG A 320 -15.68 18.06 24.21
N ARG A 321 -16.24 18.15 23.00
CA ARG A 321 -17.31 19.13 22.70
C ARG A 321 -18.72 18.59 22.96
N GLU A 322 -18.96 17.28 22.89
CA GLU A 322 -20.27 16.72 23.26
C GLU A 322 -20.49 16.67 24.79
N HIS A 323 -19.42 16.81 25.60
CA HIS A 323 -19.47 16.66 27.05
C HIS A 323 -18.69 17.73 27.84
N GLU A 324 -18.60 18.94 27.31
CA GLU A 324 -18.34 20.09 28.18
C GLU A 324 -19.48 20.15 29.20
N PRO A 325 -19.22 20.10 30.52
CA PRO A 325 -20.29 20.18 31.49
C PRO A 325 -20.95 21.54 31.29
N ARG A 326 -22.21 21.54 30.84
CA ARG A 326 -23.08 22.71 30.91
C ARG A 326 -23.31 23.03 32.39
N TYR A 327 -22.30 23.58 33.06
CA TYR A 327 -22.54 24.39 34.23
C TYR A 327 -23.16 25.69 33.73
N PRO A 328 -24.32 26.10 34.26
CA PRO A 328 -24.93 27.36 33.87
C PRO A 328 -24.13 28.48 34.53
N LEU A 329 -22.99 28.85 33.95
CA LEU A 329 -22.43 30.16 34.21
C LEU A 329 -23.43 31.18 33.66
N THR A 330 -23.91 32.05 34.53
CA THR A 330 -24.75 33.17 34.11
C THR A 330 -23.97 34.05 33.14
N ARG A 331 -24.68 34.75 32.25
CA ARG A 331 -24.06 35.66 31.26
C ARG A 331 -23.16 36.73 31.90
N ALA A 332 -23.37 37.02 33.19
CA ALA A 332 -22.55 37.92 34.00
C ALA A 332 -21.21 37.29 34.40
N GLU A 333 -21.20 36.03 34.83
CA GLU A 333 -19.99 35.31 35.24
C GLU A 333 -19.08 35.03 34.04
N ALA A 334 -19.65 34.67 32.89
CA ALA A 334 -18.88 34.51 31.64
C ALA A 334 -18.22 35.83 31.21
N LYS A 335 -18.89 36.98 31.38
CA LYS A 335 -18.31 38.31 31.12
C LYS A 335 -17.22 38.68 32.12
N ALA A 336 -17.38 38.32 33.39
CA ALA A 336 -16.38 38.59 34.43
C ALA A 336 -15.09 37.79 34.20
N VAL A 337 -15.22 36.50 33.89
CA VAL A 337 -14.08 35.63 33.55
C VAL A 337 -13.38 36.11 32.27
N SER A 338 -14.14 36.48 31.25
CA SER A 338 -13.58 37.04 30.01
C SER A 338 -12.79 38.33 30.26
N ARG A 339 -13.32 39.29 31.04
CA ARG A 339 -12.63 40.54 31.39
C ARG A 339 -11.38 40.32 32.26
N ALA A 340 -11.43 39.37 33.19
CA ALA A 340 -10.28 39.01 34.02
C ALA A 340 -9.14 38.43 33.16
N LEU A 341 -9.47 37.54 32.22
CA LEU A 341 -8.52 36.96 31.26
C LEU A 341 -7.93 38.03 30.34
N THR A 342 -8.72 38.97 29.81
CA THR A 342 -8.19 40.04 28.96
C THR A 342 -7.21 40.97 29.70
N SER A 343 -7.45 41.26 30.99
CA SER A 343 -6.56 42.15 31.77
C SER A 343 -5.27 41.49 32.24
N ALA A 344 -5.30 40.16 32.45
CA ALA A 344 -4.11 39.37 32.77
C ALA A 344 -3.25 39.14 31.51
N HIS A 345 -3.89 38.84 30.38
CA HIS A 345 -3.22 38.64 29.10
C HIS A 345 -2.55 39.92 28.58
N ALA A 346 -3.21 41.09 28.72
CA ALA A 346 -2.61 42.38 28.34
C ALA A 346 -1.45 42.84 29.26
N ARG A 347 -1.33 42.29 30.47
CA ARG A 347 -0.17 42.53 31.35
C ARG A 347 0.99 41.59 31.05
N ALA A 348 0.68 40.32 30.74
CA ALA A 348 1.66 39.35 30.30
C ALA A 348 2.29 39.73 28.94
N LEU A 349 1.49 40.22 27.99
CA LEU A 349 1.99 40.66 26.67
C LEU A 349 3.01 41.80 26.79
N ARG A 350 2.71 42.83 27.60
CA ARG A 350 3.61 43.98 27.78
C ARG A 350 4.90 43.65 28.54
N SER A 351 4.86 42.64 29.41
CA SER A 351 6.06 42.14 30.09
C SER A 351 6.91 41.27 29.15
N ALA A 352 6.27 40.52 28.25
CA ALA A 352 6.96 39.68 27.27
C ALA A 352 7.52 40.49 26.09
N GLU A 353 6.84 41.57 25.66
CA GLU A 353 7.32 42.51 24.65
C GLU A 353 8.60 43.24 25.10
N ALA A 354 8.76 43.50 26.41
CA ALA A 354 9.95 44.14 26.98
C ALA A 354 11.17 43.19 27.10
N GLU A 355 10.96 41.87 27.05
CA GLU A 355 12.02 40.85 27.17
C GLU A 355 12.36 40.18 25.82
N ALA A 356 11.55 40.38 24.77
CA ALA A 356 11.68 39.67 23.49
C ALA A 356 12.55 40.36 22.42
N GLU A 357 13.14 41.52 22.71
CA GLU A 357 13.94 42.32 21.76
C GLU A 357 15.38 41.77 21.53
N ALA A 358 15.62 40.45 21.66
CA ALA A 358 16.99 39.93 21.66
C ALA A 358 17.25 38.52 21.08
N THR A 359 16.35 37.85 20.35
CA THR A 359 16.75 36.66 19.54
C THR A 359 15.67 36.20 18.56
N ASP A 360 15.96 36.36 17.26
CA ASP A 360 15.03 36.18 16.15
C ASP A 360 14.90 34.73 15.63
N ASP A 361 13.72 34.49 15.04
CA ASP A 361 13.30 33.40 14.13
C ASP A 361 12.74 32.07 14.67
N ILE A 362 12.77 31.76 15.97
CA ILE A 362 12.07 30.55 16.49
C ILE A 362 10.97 30.85 17.54
N ARG A 363 10.93 32.05 18.12
CA ARG A 363 10.08 32.34 19.29
C ARG A 363 8.73 33.02 19.02
N ALA A 364 8.43 33.45 17.80
CA ALA A 364 7.16 34.10 17.47
C ALA A 364 5.96 33.13 17.32
N LEU A 365 6.00 31.97 17.98
CA LEU A 365 4.77 31.25 18.31
C LEU A 365 4.26 31.86 19.60
N THR A 366 3.03 32.36 19.60
CA THR A 366 2.38 32.76 20.85
C THR A 366 2.52 31.64 21.88
N THR A 367 2.68 31.95 23.17
CA THR A 367 2.82 30.92 24.23
C THR A 367 1.74 29.84 24.14
N THR A 368 0.52 30.22 23.73
CA THR A 368 -0.60 29.33 23.43
C THR A 368 -0.36 28.36 22.27
N GLU A 369 0.33 28.76 21.20
CA GLU A 369 0.69 27.87 20.09
C GLU A 369 1.81 26.91 20.46
N ALA A 370 2.79 27.37 21.25
CA ALA A 370 3.87 26.53 21.75
C ALA A 370 3.32 25.40 22.67
N GLU A 371 2.45 25.76 23.62
CA GLU A 371 1.76 24.80 24.50
C GLU A 371 0.90 23.80 23.71
N GLY A 372 0.16 24.29 22.70
CA GLY A 372 -0.65 23.43 21.83
C GLY A 372 0.19 22.43 21.04
N TYR A 373 1.37 22.85 20.58
CA TYR A 373 2.30 21.99 19.86
C TYR A 373 2.94 20.95 20.78
N GLU A 374 3.33 21.33 22.00
CA GLU A 374 3.91 20.39 22.96
C GLU A 374 2.89 19.29 23.35
N TRP A 375 1.63 19.66 23.57
CA TRP A 375 0.56 18.69 23.81
C TRP A 375 0.35 17.74 22.63
N LEU A 376 0.34 18.27 21.40
CA LEU A 376 0.26 17.47 20.18
C LEU A 376 1.41 16.47 20.09
N LEU A 377 2.65 16.93 20.29
CA LEU A 377 3.84 16.08 20.28
C LEU A 377 3.71 14.96 21.32
N LYS A 378 3.34 15.30 22.56
CA LYS A 378 3.12 14.34 23.65
C LYS A 378 2.15 13.23 23.23
N ALA A 379 1.01 13.61 22.67
CA ALA A 379 -0.02 12.65 22.32
C ALA A 379 0.29 11.83 21.06
N MET A 380 1.14 12.34 20.17
CA MET A 380 1.70 11.56 19.05
C MET A 380 2.75 10.58 19.54
N GLY A 381 3.63 10.99 20.45
CA GLY A 381 4.62 10.12 21.09
C GLY A 381 3.97 8.91 21.76
N GLU A 382 2.86 9.12 22.49
CA GLU A 382 2.08 8.01 23.06
C GLU A 382 1.55 7.05 21.98
N ARG A 383 1.03 7.55 20.86
CA ARG A 383 0.50 6.70 19.78
C ARG A 383 1.59 5.95 19.04
N ILE A 384 2.75 6.56 18.86
CA ILE A 384 3.93 5.92 18.26
C ILE A 384 4.41 4.78 19.16
N ALA A 385 4.45 4.99 20.48
CA ALA A 385 4.83 3.96 21.44
C ALA A 385 3.91 2.72 21.38
N TYR A 386 2.67 2.88 20.91
CA TYR A 386 1.71 1.78 20.69
C TYR A 386 1.61 1.34 19.22
N HIS A 387 2.49 1.82 18.33
CA HIS A 387 2.45 1.59 16.88
C HIS A 387 1.10 1.90 16.25
N ARG A 388 0.44 2.97 16.71
CA ARG A 388 -0.87 3.42 16.22
C ARG A 388 -0.79 4.60 15.29
N LEU A 389 0.41 5.02 14.91
CA LEU A 389 0.64 6.09 13.95
C LEU A 389 1.47 5.54 12.78
N ILE A 390 1.08 5.86 11.55
CA ILE A 390 1.80 5.47 10.33
C ILE A 390 1.67 6.59 9.30
N SER A 391 2.69 6.82 8.47
CA SER A 391 2.57 7.73 7.32
C SER A 391 1.62 7.12 6.28
N LEU A 392 0.94 7.96 5.50
CA LEU A 392 0.04 7.47 4.46
C LEU A 392 0.79 6.68 3.39
N SER A 393 2.03 7.08 3.07
CA SER A 393 2.92 6.39 2.14
C SER A 393 3.19 4.95 2.59
N ASN A 394 3.72 4.77 3.80
CA ASN A 394 3.96 3.44 4.36
C ASN A 394 2.65 2.64 4.50
N PHE A 395 1.54 3.32 4.78
CA PHE A 395 0.25 2.66 4.92
C PHE A 395 -0.25 2.08 3.59
N ILE A 396 -0.19 2.83 2.49
CA ILE A 396 -0.61 2.33 1.18
C ILE A 396 0.36 1.27 0.65
N ASP A 397 1.65 1.32 1.01
CA ASP A 397 2.59 0.25 0.66
C ASP A 397 2.26 -1.08 1.33
N ASN A 398 1.63 -1.04 2.50
CA ASN A 398 1.30 -2.23 3.28
C ASN A 398 -0.16 -2.68 3.14
N TYR A 399 -1.08 -1.78 2.80
CA TYR A 399 -2.51 -2.05 2.80
C TYR A 399 -3.21 -1.56 1.53
N ARG A 400 -4.23 -2.31 1.10
CA ARG A 400 -5.24 -1.83 0.15
C ARG A 400 -6.38 -1.20 0.90
N LEU A 401 -7.08 -0.27 0.28
CA LEU A 401 -8.25 0.37 0.89
C LEU A 401 -9.51 -0.04 0.16
N SER A 402 -10.51 -0.49 0.92
CA SER A 402 -11.87 -0.50 0.41
C SER A 402 -12.30 0.92 0.01
N PRO A 403 -13.26 1.07 -0.92
CA PRO A 403 -13.85 2.37 -1.24
C PRO A 403 -14.41 3.09 -0.01
N VAL A 404 -14.93 2.35 0.96
CA VAL A 404 -15.49 2.91 2.20
C VAL A 404 -14.41 3.56 3.06
N ILE A 405 -13.28 2.88 3.27
CA ILE A 405 -12.13 3.45 3.99
C ILE A 405 -11.54 4.62 3.21
N PHE A 406 -11.35 4.48 1.90
CA PHE A 406 -10.85 5.54 1.03
C PHE A 406 -11.72 6.82 1.12
N ASP A 407 -13.04 6.70 1.00
CA ASP A 407 -13.95 7.84 1.08
C ASP A 407 -14.03 8.44 2.49
N SER A 408 -13.82 7.63 3.52
CA SER A 408 -13.63 8.13 4.89
C SER A 408 -12.37 9.00 4.99
N LEU A 409 -11.21 8.51 4.54
CA LEU A 409 -9.95 9.27 4.56
C LEU A 409 -10.07 10.56 3.74
N LYS A 410 -10.63 10.48 2.53
CA LYS A 410 -10.90 11.63 1.66
C LYS A 410 -11.74 12.71 2.35
N ARG A 411 -12.80 12.31 3.06
CA ARG A 411 -13.63 13.25 3.84
C ARG A 411 -12.86 13.86 5.01
N GLN A 412 -12.05 13.08 5.71
CA GLN A 412 -11.25 13.56 6.84
C GLN A 412 -10.17 14.56 6.41
N ILE A 413 -9.41 14.27 5.34
CA ILE A 413 -8.41 15.19 4.78
C ILE A 413 -9.06 16.52 4.37
N ARG A 414 -10.19 16.47 3.64
CA ARG A 414 -10.92 17.68 3.24
C ARG A 414 -11.49 18.47 4.42
N ARG A 415 -11.78 17.82 5.54
CA ARG A 415 -12.23 18.50 6.77
C ARG A 415 -11.05 19.16 7.47
N ALA A 416 -9.90 18.47 7.54
CA ALA A 416 -8.68 19.01 8.13
C ALA A 416 -8.23 20.28 7.38
N LEU A 417 -8.15 20.23 6.05
CA LEU A 417 -7.78 21.40 5.23
C LEU A 417 -8.70 22.61 5.41
N ARG A 418 -10.02 22.39 5.54
CA ARG A 418 -11.01 23.48 5.70
C ARG A 418 -10.98 24.15 7.07
N ARG A 419 -10.42 23.50 8.10
CA ARG A 419 -10.44 24.03 9.48
C ARG A 419 -9.49 25.18 9.70
N ASP A 420 -8.39 25.21 8.98
CA ASP A 420 -7.45 26.32 9.06
C ASP A 420 -8.08 27.64 8.56
N GLY A 421 -9.16 27.55 7.76
CA GLY A 421 -9.87 28.71 7.24
C GLY A 421 -9.13 29.46 6.13
N ARG A 422 -7.82 29.22 5.96
CA ARG A 422 -7.07 29.74 4.82
C ARG A 422 -7.53 29.07 3.54
N LYS A 423 -7.75 29.90 2.52
CA LYS A 423 -8.02 29.44 1.16
C LYS A 423 -6.73 29.00 0.49
N GLY A 424 -6.85 28.09 -0.48
CA GLY A 424 -5.73 27.64 -1.29
C GLY A 424 -4.87 26.53 -0.65
N LEU A 425 -5.20 26.02 0.53
CA LEU A 425 -4.50 24.89 1.13
C LEU A 425 -4.87 23.56 0.46
N TYR A 426 -3.87 22.71 0.23
CA TYR A 426 -4.07 21.37 -0.30
C TYR A 426 -3.00 20.38 0.17
N VAL A 427 -3.31 19.09 0.00
CA VAL A 427 -2.35 17.99 0.14
C VAL A 427 -1.85 17.62 -1.26
N GLY A 428 -0.54 17.68 -1.47
CA GLY A 428 0.13 17.34 -2.73
C GLY A 428 0.94 16.05 -2.67
N CYS A 429 1.41 15.62 -1.50
CA CYS A 429 2.21 14.40 -1.33
C CYS A 429 1.74 13.56 -0.12
N TYR A 430 2.20 12.31 -0.02
CA TYR A 430 1.75 11.37 1.01
C TYR A 430 2.36 11.65 2.38
N GLU A 431 3.54 12.27 2.43
CA GLU A 431 4.29 12.64 3.63
C GLU A 431 3.54 13.68 4.47
N GLN A 432 2.60 14.41 3.85
CA GLN A 432 1.72 15.35 4.53
C GLN A 432 0.63 14.70 5.37
N VAL A 433 0.40 13.39 5.20
CA VAL A 433 -0.74 12.70 5.79
C VAL A 433 -0.23 11.55 6.64
N TYR A 434 -0.64 11.55 7.90
CA TYR A 434 -0.45 10.44 8.81
C TYR A 434 -1.81 9.87 9.24
N LEU A 435 -1.83 8.58 9.52
CA LEU A 435 -3.00 7.86 9.96
C LEU A 435 -2.80 7.36 11.38
N ILE A 436 -3.80 7.63 12.22
CA ILE A 436 -3.90 7.08 13.55
C ILE A 436 -4.93 5.96 13.55
N LEU A 437 -4.54 4.80 14.08
CA LEU A 437 -5.50 3.76 14.45
C LEU A 437 -6.01 4.03 15.86
N ASP A 438 -7.15 4.70 15.93
CA ASP A 438 -7.78 5.07 17.18
C ASP A 438 -8.69 3.94 17.64
N SER A 439 -8.25 3.17 18.64
CA SER A 439 -9.16 2.33 19.40
C SER A 439 -9.84 3.24 20.41
N ALA A 440 -11.15 3.41 20.32
CA ALA A 440 -11.93 4.09 21.36
C ALA A 440 -11.95 3.22 22.63
N ILE A 441 -10.80 3.04 23.29
CA ILE A 441 -10.76 2.49 24.63
C ILE A 441 -11.27 3.63 25.49
N ASP A 442 -12.54 3.52 25.84
CA ASP A 442 -13.31 4.44 26.66
C ASP A 442 -12.81 4.41 28.12
N ASN A 443 -11.51 4.66 28.30
CA ASN A 443 -10.74 4.39 29.51
C ASN A 443 -10.89 5.46 30.58
N THR A 444 -11.61 6.56 30.32
CA THR A 444 -11.62 7.69 31.25
C THR A 444 -12.78 7.67 32.23
N ARG A 445 -13.76 6.75 32.12
CA ARG A 445 -14.79 6.58 33.15
C ARG A 445 -15.15 5.11 33.40
N PRO A 446 -15.05 4.61 34.64
CA PRO A 446 -15.67 3.35 35.01
C PRO A 446 -17.17 3.47 34.75
N ARG A 447 -17.66 2.78 33.72
CA ARG A 447 -19.09 2.77 33.43
C ARG A 447 -19.83 2.02 34.55
N PRO A 448 -21.02 2.49 34.96
CA PRO A 448 -21.83 1.80 35.96
C PRO A 448 -22.08 0.34 35.53
N ARG A 449 -21.93 -0.58 36.50
CA ARG A 449 -22.13 -2.02 36.33
C ARG A 449 -23.52 -2.26 35.72
N GLY A 450 -23.58 -2.94 34.58
CA GLY A 450 -24.85 -3.40 33.97
C GLY A 450 -25.13 -2.93 32.54
N THR A 451 -24.36 -1.99 31.98
CA THR A 451 -24.50 -1.64 30.56
C THR A 451 -23.66 -2.57 29.68
N PHE A 452 -24.28 -3.18 28.67
CA PHE A 452 -23.59 -3.99 27.67
C PHE A 452 -22.34 -3.27 27.17
N ARG A 453 -21.19 -3.96 27.19
CA ARG A 453 -19.93 -3.47 26.64
C ARG A 453 -20.16 -3.13 25.16
N LYS A 454 -20.40 -1.84 24.85
CA LYS A 454 -20.33 -1.36 23.46
C LYS A 454 -18.94 -1.75 22.96
N SER A 455 -18.88 -2.52 21.87
CA SER A 455 -17.61 -2.97 21.30
C SER A 455 -16.71 -1.76 21.06
N ILE A 456 -15.43 -1.89 21.44
CA ILE A 456 -14.42 -0.85 21.21
C ILE A 456 -14.28 -0.67 19.71
N LYS A 457 -14.76 0.46 19.18
CA LYS A 457 -14.67 0.76 17.76
C LYS A 457 -13.25 1.23 17.43
N THR A 458 -12.59 0.55 16.50
CA THR A 458 -11.36 1.05 15.87
C THR A 458 -11.73 1.98 14.72
N LYS A 459 -11.08 3.14 14.64
CA LYS A 459 -11.26 4.12 13.57
C LYS A 459 -9.91 4.56 13.04
N LEU A 460 -9.82 4.75 11.73
CA LEU A 460 -8.69 5.44 11.12
C LEU A 460 -8.96 6.95 11.16
N CYS A 461 -8.03 7.67 11.78
CA CYS A 461 -8.08 9.12 11.94
C CYS A 461 -6.93 9.77 11.16
N VAL A 462 -7.21 10.83 10.40
CA VAL A 462 -6.19 11.58 9.66
C VAL A 462 -5.54 12.64 10.55
N VAL A 463 -4.22 12.76 10.44
CA VAL A 463 -3.39 13.85 10.98
C VAL A 463 -2.62 14.46 9.81
N LEU A 464 -2.62 15.77 9.69
CA LEU A 464 -1.80 16.47 8.71
C LEU A 464 -0.45 16.82 9.32
N ALA A 465 0.60 16.77 8.49
CA ALA A 465 1.89 17.34 8.84
C ALA A 465 1.74 18.83 9.17
N PRO A 466 2.62 19.39 10.03
CA PRO A 466 2.59 20.81 10.36
C PRO A 466 2.79 21.76 9.19
N THR A 467 3.28 21.27 8.05
CA THR A 467 3.45 22.07 6.83
C THR A 467 2.55 21.52 5.72
N CYS A 468 1.72 22.39 5.15
CA CYS A 468 0.87 22.09 4.00
C CYS A 468 1.29 22.90 2.77
N LEU A 469 0.83 22.48 1.59
CA LEU A 469 1.04 23.24 0.36
C LEU A 469 -0.08 24.27 0.21
N GLN A 470 0.28 25.47 -0.26
CA GLN A 470 -0.65 26.53 -0.59
C GLN A 470 -0.50 26.90 -2.07
N ALA A 471 -1.64 26.93 -2.77
CA ALA A 471 -1.74 27.43 -4.13
C ALA A 471 -2.22 28.89 -4.14
N ASN A 472 -1.97 29.59 -5.24
CA ASN A 472 -2.41 30.97 -5.48
C ASN A 472 -3.94 31.15 -5.50
N SER A 473 -4.71 30.08 -5.66
CA SER A 473 -6.17 30.12 -5.67
C SER A 473 -6.80 28.85 -5.09
N GLU A 474 -8.03 28.99 -4.60
CA GLU A 474 -8.84 27.87 -4.10
C GLU A 474 -9.16 26.85 -5.20
N ASN A 475 -9.34 27.30 -6.45
CA ASN A 475 -9.60 26.42 -7.58
C ASN A 475 -8.41 25.51 -7.88
N VAL A 476 -7.20 26.07 -7.93
CA VAL A 476 -5.96 25.30 -8.15
C VAL A 476 -5.72 24.32 -6.98
N ALA A 477 -5.94 24.75 -5.74
CA ALA A 477 -5.84 23.87 -4.58
C ALA A 477 -6.83 22.70 -4.64
N ASN A 478 -8.08 22.95 -5.06
CA ASN A 478 -9.11 21.93 -5.23
C ASN A 478 -8.78 20.95 -6.36
N GLU A 479 -8.20 21.43 -7.46
CA GLU A 479 -7.73 20.60 -8.57
C GLU A 479 -6.57 19.71 -8.15
N ARG A 480 -5.53 20.26 -7.50
CA ARG A 480 -4.39 19.48 -7.00
C ARG A 480 -4.81 18.46 -5.94
N THR A 481 -5.70 18.84 -5.03
CA THR A 481 -6.31 17.89 -4.08
C THR A 481 -7.04 16.74 -4.80
N ARG A 482 -7.66 17.01 -5.96
CA ARG A 482 -8.36 16.00 -6.75
C ARG A 482 -7.38 15.03 -7.41
N GLU A 483 -6.30 15.54 -7.98
CA GLU A 483 -5.23 14.71 -8.53
C GLU A 483 -4.56 13.86 -7.45
N PHE A 484 -4.29 14.43 -6.27
CA PHE A 484 -3.83 13.67 -5.10
C PHE A 484 -4.77 12.49 -4.79
N PHE A 485 -6.08 12.72 -4.72
CA PHE A 485 -7.03 11.62 -4.45
C PHE A 485 -7.14 10.60 -5.58
N LYS A 486 -6.91 11.01 -6.83
CA LYS A 486 -6.88 10.10 -7.98
C LYS A 486 -5.66 9.19 -7.90
N GLN A 487 -4.50 9.76 -7.57
CA GLN A 487 -3.26 9.01 -7.35
C GLN A 487 -3.39 8.08 -6.13
N LEU A 488 -3.88 8.58 -4.98
CA LEU A 488 -4.12 7.79 -3.79
C LEU A 488 -5.07 6.61 -4.05
N ARG A 489 -6.13 6.82 -4.84
CA ARG A 489 -7.07 5.74 -5.19
C ARG A 489 -6.39 4.65 -6.02
N LYS A 490 -5.53 5.05 -6.96
CA LYS A 490 -4.77 4.13 -7.81
C LYS A 490 -3.78 3.33 -6.97
N ASP A 491 -2.97 4.01 -6.15
CA ASP A 491 -1.89 3.38 -5.40
C ASP A 491 -2.43 2.48 -4.29
N ALA A 492 -3.50 2.91 -3.61
CA ALA A 492 -4.16 2.11 -2.58
C ALA A 492 -5.10 1.03 -3.13
N ASP A 493 -5.19 0.90 -4.46
CA ASP A 493 -6.04 -0.05 -5.19
C ASP A 493 -7.50 -0.05 -4.70
N ALA A 494 -8.03 1.17 -4.53
CA ALA A 494 -9.35 1.45 -4.00
C ALA A 494 -10.40 1.64 -5.13
N ASP A 495 -10.33 0.78 -6.15
CA ASP A 495 -11.24 0.83 -7.31
C ASP A 495 -12.66 0.42 -6.89
N PRO A 496 -13.68 1.28 -7.11
CA PRO A 496 -15.07 0.94 -6.81
C PRO A 496 -15.54 -0.34 -7.52
N GLU A 497 -15.07 -0.59 -8.75
CA GLU A 497 -15.48 -1.75 -9.53
C GLU A 497 -14.90 -3.05 -8.96
N ALA A 498 -13.70 -3.01 -8.38
CA ALA A 498 -13.09 -4.16 -7.74
C ALA A 498 -13.86 -4.57 -6.47
N HIS A 499 -14.42 -3.60 -5.74
CA HIS A 499 -15.16 -3.85 -4.50
C HIS A 499 -16.48 -4.60 -4.73
N TRP A 500 -17.26 -4.23 -5.76
CA TRP A 500 -18.53 -4.92 -6.07
C TRP A 500 -18.35 -6.38 -6.49
N ARG A 501 -17.18 -6.74 -7.01
CA ARG A 501 -16.86 -8.15 -7.32
C ARG A 501 -16.59 -8.97 -6.06
N LEU A 502 -16.20 -8.33 -4.96
CA LEU A 502 -15.94 -8.99 -3.69
C LEU A 502 -17.21 -9.19 -2.88
N TYR A 503 -18.12 -8.23 -2.91
CA TYR A 503 -19.39 -8.28 -2.20
C TYR A 503 -20.53 -8.43 -3.21
N PRO A 504 -20.95 -9.67 -3.56
CA PRO A 504 -22.19 -9.86 -4.31
C PRO A 504 -23.32 -9.12 -3.59
N ASP A 505 -24.18 -8.45 -4.36
CA ASP A 505 -25.19 -7.51 -3.87
C ASP A 505 -25.85 -8.04 -2.58
N PRO A 506 -25.74 -7.32 -1.44
CA PRO A 506 -26.32 -7.76 -0.17
C PRO A 506 -27.82 -8.08 -0.28
N ARG A 507 -28.53 -7.50 -1.26
CA ARG A 507 -29.95 -7.79 -1.54
C ARG A 507 -30.19 -9.21 -2.04
N LEU A 508 -29.15 -9.91 -2.52
CA LEU A 508 -29.22 -11.31 -2.93
C LEU A 508 -29.11 -12.28 -1.74
N PHE A 509 -28.77 -11.79 -0.55
CA PHE A 509 -28.80 -12.58 0.68
C PHE A 509 -30.05 -12.23 1.48
N HIS A 510 -31.17 -12.86 1.11
CA HIS A 510 -32.30 -12.92 2.01
C HIS A 510 -31.89 -13.68 3.28
N PRO A 511 -32.19 -13.18 4.48
CA PRO A 511 -31.97 -13.94 5.71
C PRO A 511 -32.88 -15.18 5.65
N VAL A 512 -32.26 -16.36 5.66
CA VAL A 512 -32.94 -17.65 5.87
C VAL A 512 -33.17 -17.85 7.35
#